data_AF-A0A945JXB6-F1
#
_entry.id   AF-A0A945JXB6-F1
#
_cell.length_a   1.000
_cell.length_b   1.000
_cell.length_c   1.000
_cell.angle_alpha   90.00
_cell.angle_beta   90.00
_cell.angle_gamma   90.00
#
_symmetry.space_group_name_H-M   'P 1'
#
loop_
_entity.id
_entity.type
_entity.pdbx_description
1 polymer ?
#
loop_
_entity_poly.entity_id
_entity_poly.type
_entity_poly.pdbx_seq_one_letter_code
_entity_poly.pdbx_strand_id
1 'polypeptide(L)'
;MTTESGTDASLGAQKKQRDPGAVSVRSLIAGGVLAAVLGVAAPYENLVISGSPLHFDYSTPAAVFFFLLFLLIVNPVAALLRWQWRFSSAELATVYIMAAVACTLPTNGLVGKLLPHISAGTYYATPENGWSDQILPFIPSWMRVTDLRAIKWFYEGLPSGTPIPWGAWTKPLLLW
;
A
#
# COMPACT_ATOMS: atom_id res chain seq x y z
N MET A 1 65.58 -12.41 -35.22
CA MET A 1 64.34 -11.63 -35.40
C MET A 1 63.19 -12.57 -35.09
N THR A 2 62.82 -12.67 -33.81
CA THR A 2 61.79 -13.58 -33.29
C THR A 2 60.95 -12.75 -32.33
N THR A 3 59.90 -12.11 -32.88
CA THR A 3 58.85 -11.41 -32.13
C THR A 3 57.91 -12.46 -31.54
N GLU A 4 57.96 -12.69 -30.24
CA GLU A 4 57.16 -12.02 -29.19
C GLU A 4 55.63 -12.15 -29.31
N SER A 5 55.10 -12.77 -28.25
CA SER A 5 53.94 -12.34 -27.48
C SER A 5 52.54 -12.46 -28.11
N GLY A 6 51.67 -13.16 -27.39
CA GLY A 6 50.24 -13.14 -27.67
C GLY A 6 49.37 -14.04 -26.80
N THR A 7 49.92 -14.72 -25.78
CA THR A 7 49.15 -15.71 -25.00
C THR A 7 48.40 -15.13 -23.79
N ASP A 8 48.64 -13.89 -23.37
CA ASP A 8 48.14 -13.40 -22.07
C ASP A 8 47.37 -12.08 -22.18
N ALA A 9 46.13 -12.10 -22.70
CA ALA A 9 45.24 -10.95 -22.55
C ALA A 9 43.74 -11.25 -22.61
N SER A 10 43.30 -12.51 -22.48
CA SER A 10 41.88 -12.86 -22.35
C SER A 10 41.44 -12.96 -20.88
N LEU A 11 41.96 -12.07 -20.02
CA LEU A 11 41.35 -11.75 -18.73
C LEU A 11 40.05 -10.97 -18.99
N GLY A 12 39.07 -11.68 -19.54
CA GLY A 12 37.69 -11.27 -19.51
C GLY A 12 37.34 -11.06 -18.05
N ALA A 13 37.25 -9.79 -17.66
CA ALA A 13 36.59 -9.39 -16.43
C ALA A 13 35.19 -9.96 -16.51
N GLN A 14 35.02 -11.15 -15.93
CA GLN A 14 33.74 -11.79 -15.64
C GLN A 14 33.02 -10.82 -14.71
N LYS A 15 32.35 -9.84 -15.33
CA LYS A 15 31.43 -8.93 -14.68
C LYS A 15 30.35 -9.84 -14.13
N LYS A 16 30.50 -10.23 -12.87
CA LYS A 16 29.60 -11.11 -12.11
C LYS A 16 28.17 -10.65 -12.36
N GLN A 17 27.53 -11.25 -13.38
CA GLN A 17 26.15 -10.98 -13.72
C GLN A 17 25.38 -11.58 -12.56
N ARG A 18 24.87 -10.71 -11.68
CA ARG A 18 23.94 -11.11 -10.61
C ARG A 18 22.80 -11.86 -11.29
N ASP A 19 22.51 -13.07 -10.82
CA ASP A 19 21.47 -13.93 -11.37
C ASP A 19 20.17 -13.13 -11.56
N PRO A 20 19.62 -13.09 -12.79
CA PRO A 20 18.45 -12.28 -13.12
C PRO A 20 17.13 -12.78 -12.49
N GLY A 21 17.14 -13.83 -11.67
CA GLY A 21 15.94 -14.58 -11.29
C GLY A 21 15.55 -14.60 -9.80
N ALA A 22 16.38 -14.09 -8.87
CA ALA A 22 16.09 -14.26 -7.45
C ALA A 22 15.47 -13.01 -6.83
N VAL A 23 14.20 -13.11 -6.43
CA VAL A 23 13.59 -12.19 -5.46
C VAL A 23 14.49 -12.17 -4.23
N SER A 24 15.14 -11.03 -3.98
CA SER A 24 16.06 -10.92 -2.85
C SER A 24 15.30 -10.47 -1.59
N VAL A 25 15.73 -10.96 -0.43
CA VAL A 25 15.19 -10.51 0.87
C VAL A 25 15.28 -8.99 1.01
N ARG A 26 16.30 -8.36 0.39
CA ARG A 26 16.46 -6.90 0.40
C ARG A 26 15.35 -6.20 -0.38
N SER A 27 14.97 -6.72 -1.54
CA SER A 27 13.83 -6.19 -2.31
C SER A 27 12.51 -6.35 -1.57
N LEU A 28 12.30 -7.45 -0.86
CA LEU A 28 11.10 -7.65 -0.04
C LEU A 28 11.04 -6.67 1.14
N ILE A 29 12.14 -6.45 1.85
CA ILE A 29 12.18 -5.47 2.96
C ILE A 29 11.98 -4.06 2.43
N ALA A 30 12.71 -3.67 1.37
CA ALA A 30 12.58 -2.33 0.79
C ALA A 30 11.17 -2.07 0.25
N GLY A 31 10.60 -3.04 -0.47
CA GLY A 31 9.23 -2.99 -0.97
C GLY A 31 8.20 -2.99 0.15
N GLY A 32 8.41 -3.76 1.21
CA GLY A 32 7.53 -3.80 2.38
C GLY A 32 7.51 -2.48 3.16
N VAL A 33 8.67 -1.87 3.38
CA VAL A 33 8.76 -0.54 4.03
C VAL A 33 8.06 0.51 3.17
N LEU A 34 8.33 0.52 1.87
CA LEU A 34 7.67 1.45 0.95
C LEU A 34 6.16 1.23 0.92
N ALA A 35 5.72 -0.03 0.88
CA ALA A 35 4.30 -0.39 0.93
C ALA A 35 3.63 0.10 2.21
N ALA A 36 4.29 -0.05 3.37
CA ALA A 36 3.76 0.44 4.64
C ALA A 36 3.64 1.97 4.66
N VAL A 37 4.65 2.69 4.16
CA VAL A 37 4.63 4.15 4.06
C VAL A 37 3.51 4.61 3.13
N LEU A 38 3.41 4.02 1.93
CA LEU A 38 2.35 4.35 0.98
C LEU A 38 0.96 4.00 1.51
N GLY A 39 0.83 2.90 2.26
CA GLY A 39 -0.44 2.49 2.84
C GLY A 39 -0.97 3.44 3.94
N VAL A 40 -0.11 4.24 4.56
CA VAL A 40 -0.52 5.31 5.49
C VAL A 40 -0.64 6.65 4.77
N ALA A 41 0.32 6.99 3.91
CA ALA A 41 0.37 8.27 3.23
C ALA A 41 -0.80 8.46 2.27
N ALA A 42 -1.19 7.42 1.51
CA ALA A 42 -2.22 7.54 0.49
C ALA A 42 -3.63 7.76 1.08
N PRO A 43 -4.09 7.00 2.10
CA PRO A 43 -5.35 7.31 2.77
C PRO A 43 -5.31 8.65 3.52
N TYR A 44 -4.16 9.03 4.11
CA TYR A 44 -4.03 10.31 4.81
C TYR A 44 -4.18 11.50 3.86
N GLU A 45 -3.52 11.47 2.70
CA GLU A 45 -3.69 12.47 1.66
C GLU A 45 -5.17 12.58 1.26
N ASN A 46 -5.80 11.43 1.03
CA ASN A 46 -7.15 11.38 0.53
C ASN A 46 -8.19 11.91 1.54
N LEU A 47 -8.06 11.50 2.79
CA LEU A 47 -9.08 11.72 3.82
C LEU A 47 -8.87 13.02 4.61
N VAL A 48 -7.61 13.50 4.73
CA VAL A 48 -7.28 14.67 5.56
C VAL A 48 -6.92 15.87 4.71
N ILE A 49 -6.04 15.69 3.72
CA ILE A 49 -5.55 16.79 2.89
C ILE A 49 -6.59 17.19 1.84
N SER A 50 -7.53 16.28 1.51
CA SER A 50 -8.52 16.49 0.43
C SER A 50 -7.84 16.95 -0.87
N GLY A 51 -6.66 16.39 -1.15
CA GLY A 51 -5.91 16.69 -2.36
C GLY A 51 -6.65 16.21 -3.61
N SER A 52 -6.24 16.73 -4.78
CA SER A 52 -6.75 16.24 -6.06
C SER A 52 -6.55 14.73 -6.11
N PRO A 53 -7.62 13.94 -6.23
CA PRO A 53 -7.50 12.52 -5.99
C PRO A 53 -6.93 11.86 -7.25
N LEU A 54 -5.60 11.95 -7.41
CA LEU A 54 -4.85 11.29 -8.47
C LEU A 54 -4.92 9.75 -8.34
N HIS A 55 -5.48 9.26 -7.23
CA HIS A 55 -5.72 7.85 -6.87
C HIS A 55 -7.21 7.54 -6.65
N PHE A 56 -8.15 8.45 -6.93
CA PHE A 56 -9.57 8.07 -6.99
C PHE A 56 -9.85 7.21 -8.22
N ASP A 57 -10.79 6.28 -8.06
CA ASP A 57 -11.43 5.53 -9.14
C ASP A 57 -10.48 4.76 -10.07
N TYR A 58 -9.62 3.93 -9.48
CA TYR A 58 -8.75 2.97 -10.18
C TYR A 58 -7.72 3.61 -11.11
N SER A 59 -7.58 4.93 -11.09
CA SER A 59 -6.67 5.64 -11.97
C SER A 59 -5.22 5.34 -11.55
N THR A 60 -4.56 4.49 -12.33
CA THR A 60 -3.15 4.13 -12.25
C THR A 60 -2.11 5.27 -12.45
N PRO A 61 -2.42 6.53 -12.88
CA PRO A 61 -1.40 7.56 -13.08
C PRO A 61 -0.60 7.89 -11.83
N ALA A 62 -1.22 7.96 -10.65
CA ALA A 62 -0.49 8.18 -9.40
C ALA A 62 0.48 7.02 -9.11
N ALA A 63 0.02 5.78 -9.25
CA ALA A 63 0.86 4.59 -9.03
C ALA A 63 2.06 4.54 -10.00
N VAL A 64 1.83 4.90 -11.28
CA VAL A 64 2.90 5.00 -12.27
C VAL A 64 3.83 6.18 -11.99
N PHE A 65 3.31 7.34 -11.57
CA PHE A 65 4.10 8.53 -11.25
C PHE A 65 4.97 8.31 -10.00
N PHE A 66 4.40 7.81 -8.91
CA PHE A 66 5.16 7.47 -7.70
C PHE A 66 6.14 6.34 -7.95
N PHE A 67 5.80 5.37 -8.81
CA PHE A 67 6.75 4.35 -9.22
C PHE A 67 7.91 4.94 -10.01
N LEU A 68 7.64 5.81 -10.99
CA LEU A 68 8.68 6.48 -11.77
C LEU A 68 9.55 7.36 -10.87
N LEU A 69 8.96 8.07 -9.92
CA LEU A 69 9.67 8.87 -8.93
C LEU A 69 10.55 7.98 -8.03
N PHE A 70 10.00 6.85 -7.56
CA PHE A 70 10.76 5.86 -6.79
C PHE A 70 11.92 5.27 -7.60
N LEU A 71 11.68 4.93 -8.87
CA LEU A 71 12.68 4.48 -9.85
C LEU A 71 13.80 5.51 -10.05
N LEU A 72 13.43 6.77 -10.21
CA LEU A 72 14.32 7.91 -10.45
C LEU A 72 15.06 8.36 -9.20
N ILE A 73 14.61 8.01 -8.00
CA ILE A 73 15.29 8.37 -6.75
C ILE A 73 16.09 7.19 -6.21
N VAL A 74 15.49 6.01 -6.05
CA VAL A 74 16.13 4.89 -5.35
C VAL A 74 17.26 4.28 -6.16
N ASN A 75 17.12 4.18 -7.49
CA ASN A 75 18.16 3.58 -8.32
C ASN A 75 19.44 4.43 -8.39
N PRO A 76 19.38 5.76 -8.61
CA PRO A 76 20.58 6.60 -8.55
C PRO A 76 21.07 6.87 -7.12
N VAL A 77 20.19 7.00 -6.11
CA VAL A 77 20.64 7.17 -4.71
C VAL A 77 21.36 5.92 -4.20
N ALA A 78 20.86 4.72 -4.51
CA ALA A 78 21.56 3.48 -4.18
C ALA A 78 22.90 3.37 -4.91
N ALA A 79 22.97 3.83 -6.17
CA ALA A 79 24.21 3.87 -6.94
C ALA A 79 25.22 4.91 -6.43
N LEU A 80 24.76 6.07 -5.93
CA LEU A 80 25.60 7.11 -5.31
C LEU A 80 26.16 6.64 -3.97
N LEU A 81 25.37 5.92 -3.17
CA LEU A 81 25.79 5.52 -1.83
C LEU A 81 26.85 4.41 -1.91
N ARG A 82 26.57 3.33 -2.64
CA ARG A 82 27.53 2.27 -2.99
C ARG A 82 27.11 1.55 -4.26
N TRP A 83 27.99 1.47 -5.27
CA TRP A 83 27.74 0.73 -6.52
C TRP A 83 27.25 -0.72 -6.32
N GLN A 84 27.65 -1.35 -5.21
CA GLN A 84 27.29 -2.72 -4.80
C GLN A 84 25.82 -2.88 -4.35
N TRP A 85 25.15 -1.77 -4.05
CA TRP A 85 23.76 -1.67 -3.60
C TRP A 85 22.79 -1.41 -4.75
N ARG A 86 23.27 -1.35 -6.01
CA ARG A 86 22.38 -1.36 -7.18
C ARG A 86 21.48 -2.60 -7.13
N PHE A 87 20.19 -2.35 -7.17
CA PHE A 87 19.18 -3.39 -7.37
C PHE A 87 19.27 -3.92 -8.80
N SER A 88 19.06 -5.23 -8.94
CA SER A 88 18.84 -5.88 -10.24
C SER A 88 17.47 -5.50 -10.80
N SER A 89 17.28 -5.69 -12.11
CA SER A 89 16.00 -5.43 -12.76
C SER A 89 14.85 -6.23 -12.14
N ALA A 90 15.11 -7.47 -11.67
CA ALA A 90 14.12 -8.31 -11.01
C ALA A 90 13.74 -7.81 -9.60
N GLU A 91 14.72 -7.34 -8.82
CA GLU A 91 14.47 -6.74 -7.50
C GLU A 91 13.64 -5.46 -7.62
N LEU A 92 13.93 -4.65 -8.63
CA LEU A 92 13.22 -3.40 -8.89
C LEU A 92 11.77 -3.64 -9.34
N ALA A 93 11.56 -4.65 -10.19
CA ALA A 93 10.22 -5.09 -10.58
C ALA A 93 9.43 -5.63 -9.38
N THR A 94 10.08 -6.35 -8.46
CA THR A 94 9.43 -6.84 -7.23
C THR A 94 8.98 -5.69 -6.34
N VAL A 95 9.86 -4.73 -6.08
CA VAL A 95 9.53 -3.54 -5.27
C VAL A 95 8.41 -2.73 -5.92
N TYR A 96 8.41 -2.61 -7.26
CA TYR A 96 7.33 -1.96 -8.00
C TYR A 96 5.98 -2.61 -7.74
N ILE A 97 5.90 -3.92 -7.94
CA ILE A 97 4.65 -4.66 -7.80
C ILE A 97 4.11 -4.51 -6.37
N MET A 98 4.99 -4.59 -5.36
CA MET A 98 4.62 -4.35 -3.97
C MET A 98 4.08 -2.92 -3.75
N ALA A 99 4.72 -1.91 -4.32
CA ALA A 99 4.31 -0.51 -4.21
C ALA A 99 2.98 -0.23 -4.92
N ALA A 100 2.80 -0.78 -6.13
CA ALA A 100 1.60 -0.62 -6.92
C ALA A 100 0.38 -1.21 -6.19
N VAL A 101 0.53 -2.40 -5.62
CA VAL A 101 -0.51 -3.06 -4.81
C VAL A 101 -0.79 -2.25 -3.53
N ALA A 102 0.25 -1.72 -2.87
CA ALA A 102 0.11 -0.93 -1.65
C ALA A 102 -0.50 0.46 -1.86
N CYS A 103 -0.48 1.00 -3.08
CA CYS A 103 -1.12 2.28 -3.40
C CYS A 103 -2.64 2.12 -3.64
N THR A 104 -3.04 1.02 -4.27
CA THR A 104 -4.43 0.79 -4.69
C THR A 104 -5.31 0.21 -3.58
N LEU A 105 -4.79 -0.75 -2.81
CA LEU A 105 -5.59 -1.44 -1.79
C LEU A 105 -6.04 -0.53 -0.64
N PRO A 106 -5.17 0.27 0.00
CA PRO A 106 -5.54 0.98 1.23
C PRO A 106 -6.50 2.14 0.97
N THR A 107 -6.47 2.75 -0.22
CA THR A 107 -7.30 3.92 -0.53
C THR A 107 -8.74 3.50 -0.85
N ASN A 108 -9.00 3.06 -2.08
CA ASN A 108 -10.34 2.79 -2.57
C ASN A 108 -10.76 1.33 -2.38
N GLY A 109 -9.81 0.41 -2.12
CA GLY A 109 -10.12 -1.01 -1.92
C GLY A 109 -10.57 -1.35 -0.49
N LEU A 110 -9.93 -0.73 0.50
CA LEU A 110 -10.09 -1.11 1.91
C LEU A 110 -10.57 0.06 2.78
N VAL A 111 -9.73 1.06 3.08
CA VAL A 111 -10.08 2.07 4.10
C VAL A 111 -11.26 2.94 3.66
N GLY A 112 -11.28 3.39 2.40
CA GLY A 112 -12.34 4.26 1.88
C GLY A 112 -13.68 3.57 1.60
N LYS A 113 -13.72 2.24 1.55
CA LYS A 113 -14.95 1.48 1.25
C LYS A 113 -15.38 0.60 2.40
N LEU A 114 -14.48 -0.22 2.94
CA LEU A 114 -14.81 -1.19 3.99
C LEU A 114 -15.37 -0.48 5.22
N LEU A 115 -14.68 0.57 5.71
CA LEU A 115 -15.13 1.30 6.91
C LEU A 115 -16.55 1.86 6.75
N PRO A 116 -16.89 2.63 5.69
CA PRO A 116 -18.26 3.02 5.44
C PRO A 116 -19.22 1.83 5.25
N HIS A 117 -18.83 0.76 4.54
CA HIS A 117 -19.74 -0.37 4.29
C HIS A 117 -20.17 -1.08 5.58
N ILE A 118 -19.26 -1.25 6.54
CA ILE A 118 -19.56 -1.94 7.80
C ILE A 118 -20.29 -1.05 8.84
N SER A 119 -20.32 0.28 8.65
CA SER A 119 -20.95 1.23 9.58
C SER A 119 -22.17 1.98 9.03
N ALA A 120 -22.23 2.26 7.72
CA ALA A 120 -23.23 3.12 7.08
C ALA A 120 -24.65 2.58 7.23
N GLY A 121 -24.84 1.26 7.07
CA GLY A 121 -26.16 0.65 7.20
C GLY A 121 -26.78 0.87 8.58
N THR A 122 -25.95 0.93 9.63
CA THR A 122 -26.42 1.24 10.99
C THR A 122 -26.57 2.75 11.21
N TYR A 123 -25.65 3.56 10.67
CA TYR A 123 -25.66 5.02 10.88
C TYR A 123 -26.81 5.72 10.15
N TYR A 124 -27.10 5.32 8.91
CA TYR A 124 -28.13 5.93 8.07
C TYR A 124 -29.48 5.21 8.15
N ALA A 125 -29.67 4.28 9.08
CA ALA A 125 -30.97 3.67 9.30
C ALA A 125 -31.96 4.71 9.85
N THR A 126 -33.03 4.98 9.10
CA THR A 126 -34.11 5.87 9.53
C THR A 126 -35.44 5.12 9.52
N PRO A 127 -36.45 5.56 10.28
CA PRO A 127 -37.77 4.93 10.26
C PRO A 127 -38.39 4.89 8.86
N GLU A 128 -38.08 5.88 8.02
CA GLU A 128 -38.62 6.01 6.66
C GLU A 128 -37.99 5.03 5.67
N ASN A 129 -36.72 4.66 5.85
CA ASN A 129 -36.06 3.68 4.98
C ASN A 129 -36.23 2.24 5.46
N GLY A 130 -36.64 2.02 6.71
CA GLY A 130 -36.92 0.71 7.28
C GLY A 130 -35.70 -0.22 7.39
N TRP A 131 -34.47 0.31 7.23
CA TRP A 131 -33.28 -0.53 7.16
C TRP A 131 -33.04 -1.31 8.44
N SER A 132 -33.33 -0.72 9.61
CA SER A 132 -33.17 -1.37 10.93
C SER A 132 -33.94 -2.67 11.04
N ASP A 133 -35.13 -2.72 10.42
CA ASP A 133 -36.08 -3.83 10.61
C ASP A 133 -36.08 -4.78 9.41
N GLN A 134 -35.77 -4.27 8.21
CA GLN A 134 -35.89 -5.02 6.96
C GLN A 134 -34.56 -5.51 6.39
N ILE A 135 -33.43 -4.90 6.74
CA ILE A 135 -32.12 -5.22 6.14
C ILE A 135 -31.14 -5.67 7.22
N LEU A 136 -30.95 -4.84 8.25
CA LEU A 136 -29.96 -5.05 9.30
C LEU A 136 -30.06 -6.41 10.01
N PRO A 137 -31.25 -7.02 10.24
CA PRO A 137 -31.35 -8.33 10.87
C PRO A 137 -30.80 -9.49 10.02
N PHE A 138 -30.72 -9.32 8.70
CA PHE A 138 -30.16 -10.32 7.79
C PHE A 138 -28.65 -10.20 7.62
N ILE A 139 -28.05 -9.09 8.07
CA ILE A 139 -26.61 -8.88 8.02
C ILE A 139 -25.98 -9.44 9.31
N PRO A 140 -25.09 -10.45 9.22
CA PRO A 140 -24.46 -11.02 10.39
C PRO A 140 -23.71 -9.97 11.22
N SER A 141 -23.82 -10.04 12.54
CA SER A 141 -23.18 -9.09 13.47
C SER A 141 -21.66 -9.06 13.39
N TRP A 142 -21.02 -10.07 12.79
CA TRP A 142 -19.59 -10.09 12.56
C TRP A 142 -19.15 -9.28 11.34
N MET A 143 -20.06 -9.01 10.40
CA MET A 143 -19.75 -8.31 9.14
C MET A 143 -19.87 -6.78 9.28
N ARG A 144 -20.32 -6.30 10.43
CA ARG A 144 -20.74 -4.92 10.66
C ARG A 144 -20.38 -4.44 12.07
N VAL A 145 -20.22 -3.14 12.22
CA VAL A 145 -20.10 -2.52 13.54
C VAL A 145 -21.50 -2.43 14.17
N THR A 146 -21.62 -2.90 15.41
CA THR A 146 -22.90 -2.91 16.16
C THR A 146 -22.97 -1.83 17.23
N ASP A 147 -21.82 -1.28 17.65
CA ASP A 147 -21.76 -0.20 18.62
C ASP A 147 -22.12 1.15 17.95
N LEU A 148 -23.33 1.63 18.25
CA LEU A 148 -23.87 2.90 17.75
C LEU A 148 -22.99 4.10 18.11
N ARG A 149 -22.35 4.07 19.28
CA ARG A 149 -21.49 5.17 19.73
C ARG A 149 -20.19 5.20 18.94
N ALA A 150 -19.58 4.04 18.72
CA ALA A 150 -18.37 3.93 17.90
C ALA A 150 -18.64 4.36 16.45
N ILE A 151 -19.80 3.99 15.89
CA ILE A 151 -20.24 4.43 14.56
C ILE A 151 -20.46 5.95 14.53
N LYS A 152 -21.16 6.50 15.52
CA LYS A 152 -21.41 7.94 15.60
C LYS A 152 -20.10 8.74 15.67
N TRP A 153 -19.15 8.32 16.50
CA TRP A 153 -17.83 8.96 16.59
C TRP A 153 -17.00 8.85 15.31
N PHE A 154 -17.21 7.81 14.51
CA PHE A 154 -16.56 7.69 13.20
C PHE A 154 -17.07 8.74 12.21
N TYR A 155 -18.38 9.00 12.17
CA TYR A 155 -18.97 9.97 11.23
C TYR A 155 -18.96 11.42 11.73
N GLU A 156 -19.22 11.64 13.01
CA GLU A 156 -19.38 12.98 13.60
C GLU A 156 -18.10 13.50 14.27
N GLY A 157 -17.08 12.65 14.39
CA GLY A 157 -15.82 12.97 15.04
C GLY A 157 -15.72 12.42 16.46
N LEU A 158 -14.52 12.00 16.83
CA LEU A 158 -14.20 11.48 18.16
C LEU A 158 -14.04 12.64 19.16
N PRO A 159 -14.69 12.61 20.34
CA PRO A 159 -14.52 13.65 21.35
C PRO A 159 -13.07 13.73 21.85
N SER A 160 -12.55 14.95 22.02
CA SER A 160 -11.19 15.21 22.51
C SER A 160 -10.90 14.47 23.82
N GLY A 161 -9.78 13.74 23.87
CA GLY A 161 -9.36 12.98 25.04
C GLY A 161 -9.99 11.59 25.19
N THR A 162 -10.87 11.17 24.27
CA THR A 162 -11.43 9.82 24.26
C THR A 162 -10.54 8.88 23.46
N PRO A 163 -10.18 7.68 23.98
CA PRO A 163 -9.45 6.70 23.19
C PRO A 163 -10.33 6.12 22.07
N ILE A 164 -9.70 5.73 20.96
CA ILE A 164 -10.39 5.07 19.85
C ILE A 164 -11.00 3.74 20.33
N PRO A 165 -12.31 3.47 20.11
CA PRO A 165 -12.99 2.27 20.58
C PRO A 165 -12.66 1.04 19.72
N TRP A 166 -11.39 0.61 19.68
CA TRP A 166 -10.92 -0.50 18.85
C TRP A 166 -11.69 -1.81 19.05
N GLY A 167 -12.23 -2.05 20.25
CA GLY A 167 -13.05 -3.23 20.54
C GLY A 167 -14.29 -3.37 19.63
N ALA A 168 -14.87 -2.25 19.19
CA ALA A 168 -16.03 -2.25 18.29
C ALA A 168 -15.66 -2.58 16.83
N TRP A 169 -14.42 -2.31 16.43
CA TRP A 169 -13.96 -2.41 15.04
C TRP A 169 -13.13 -3.66 14.76
N THR A 170 -12.40 -4.18 15.76
CA THR A 170 -11.48 -5.32 15.60
C THR A 170 -12.14 -6.57 15.05
N LYS A 171 -13.31 -6.96 15.57
CA LYS A 171 -14.00 -8.18 15.11
C LYS A 171 -14.43 -8.09 13.63
N PRO A 172 -15.11 -7.02 13.17
CA PRO A 172 -15.38 -6.84 11.74
C PRO A 172 -14.13 -6.77 10.87
N LEU A 173 -13.10 -6.04 11.31
CA LEU A 173 -11.88 -5.84 10.52
C LEU A 173 -11.02 -7.10 10.36
N LEU A 174 -11.09 -8.04 11.30
CA LEU A 174 -10.31 -9.28 11.24
C LEU A 174 -11.02 -10.41 10.46
N LEU A 175 -12.34 -10.32 10.31
CA LEU A 175 -13.15 -11.37 9.67
C LEU A 175 -13.48 -11.07 8.20
N TRP A 176 -13.32 -9.82 7.77
CA TRP A 176 -13.31 -9.41 6.37
C TRP A 176 -11.94 -9.66 5.75
#